data_AF-A0A538A8A7-F1
#
_entry.id   AF-A0A538A8A7-F1
#
_cell.length_a   1.000
_cell.length_b   1.000
_cell.length_c   1.000
_cell.angle_alpha   90.00
_cell.angle_beta   90.00
_cell.angle_gamma   90.00
#
_symmetry.space_group_name_H-M   'P 1'
#
loop_
_entity.id
_entity.type
_entity.pdbx_description
1 polymer ?
#
loop_
_entity_poly.entity_id
_entity_poly.type
_entity_poly.pdbx_seq_one_letter_code
_entity_poly.pdbx_strand_id
1 'polypeptide(L)'
;MASHVGDELHELEARLDPRLLQSLDMVAPGTPLREGIDNIIHARTGGLILIAEPEDASFLFSGGIKLDIDYTPALLYQVAKMDGAIVLDPRANKIHWANVQLMPDP
;
A
#
# COMPACT_ATOMS: atom_id res chain seq x y z
N MET A 1 17.01 32.75 -14.32
CA MET A 1 15.62 33.10 -13.92
C MET A 1 14.55 32.36 -14.75
N ALA A 2 14.86 31.79 -15.92
CA ALA A 2 13.91 30.96 -16.69
C ALA A 2 13.83 29.47 -16.26
N SER A 3 14.75 29.00 -15.42
CA SER A 3 14.82 27.59 -14.99
C SER A 3 13.77 27.21 -13.95
N HIS A 4 13.42 28.12 -13.03
CA HIS A 4 12.49 27.82 -11.93
C HIS A 4 11.05 27.58 -12.38
N VAL A 5 10.59 28.28 -13.43
CA VAL A 5 9.21 28.17 -13.91
C VAL A 5 8.96 26.81 -14.59
N GLY A 6 9.97 26.26 -15.26
CA GLY A 6 9.89 24.92 -15.87
C GLY A 6 9.85 23.81 -14.82
N ASP A 7 10.64 23.96 -13.75
CA ASP A 7 10.64 23.02 -12.61
C ASP A 7 9.29 23.04 -11.87
N GLU A 8 8.73 24.22 -11.62
CA GLU A 8 7.41 24.38 -10.96
C GLU A 8 6.26 23.77 -11.79
N LEU A 9 6.30 23.92 -13.12
CA LEU A 9 5.29 23.32 -14.02
C LEU A 9 5.36 21.80 -14.00
N HIS A 10 6.56 21.21 -14.06
CA HIS A 10 6.74 19.76 -13.96
C HIS A 10 6.35 19.21 -12.60
N GLU A 11 6.64 19.94 -11.52
CA GLU A 11 6.23 19.57 -10.17
C GLU A 11 4.70 19.61 -10.01
N LEU A 12 4.04 20.60 -10.63
CA LEU A 12 2.58 20.68 -10.66
C LEU A 12 1.96 19.55 -11.48
N GLU A 13 2.51 19.22 -12.64
CA GLU A 13 2.07 18.10 -13.49
C GLU A 13 2.22 16.75 -12.77
N ALA A 14 3.35 16.52 -12.08
CA ALA A 14 3.57 15.32 -11.29
C ALA A 14 2.58 15.19 -10.12
N ARG A 15 2.20 16.31 -9.48
CA ARG A 15 1.17 16.32 -8.42
C ARG A 15 -0.23 16.04 -8.95
N LEU A 16 -0.45 16.23 -10.25
CA LEU A 16 -1.71 15.96 -10.94
C LEU A 16 -1.72 14.58 -11.61
N ASP A 17 -0.70 13.74 -11.41
CA ASP A 17 -0.70 12.36 -11.91
C ASP A 17 -1.93 11.62 -11.34
N PRO A 18 -2.86 11.15 -12.20
CA PRO A 18 -4.06 10.44 -11.77
C PRO A 18 -3.77 9.21 -10.89
N ARG A 19 -2.63 8.53 -11.09
CA ARG A 19 -2.23 7.37 -10.29
C ARG A 19 -1.83 7.76 -8.88
N LEU A 20 -1.11 8.88 -8.75
CA LEU A 20 -0.75 9.43 -7.46
C LEU A 20 -2.01 9.88 -6.71
N LEU A 21 -2.90 10.60 -7.39
CA LEU A 21 -4.17 11.05 -6.80
C LEU A 21 -5.02 9.88 -6.31
N GLN A 22 -5.17 8.82 -7.12
CA GLN A 22 -5.88 7.61 -6.71
C GLN A 22 -5.23 6.95 -5.48
N SER A 23 -3.90 6.89 -5.44
CA SER A 23 -3.17 6.32 -4.31
C SER A 23 -3.38 7.13 -3.03
N LEU A 24 -3.38 8.47 -3.14
CA LEU A 24 -3.65 9.38 -2.05
C LEU A 24 -5.09 9.26 -1.55
N ASP A 25 -6.06 9.14 -2.46
CA ASP A 25 -7.48 8.94 -2.12
C ASP A 25 -7.67 7.63 -1.33
N MET A 26 -6.97 6.55 -1.71
CA MET A 26 -7.04 5.28 -0.98
C MET A 26 -6.59 5.39 0.48
N VAL A 27 -5.57 6.21 0.77
CA VAL A 27 -5.03 6.41 2.13
C VAL A 27 -5.55 7.69 2.82
N ALA A 28 -6.56 8.33 2.24
CA ALA A 28 -7.13 9.56 2.78
C ALA A 28 -7.96 9.30 4.06
N PRO A 29 -8.08 10.30 4.96
CA PRO A 29 -8.94 10.20 6.13
C PRO A 29 -10.38 9.78 5.79
N GLY A 30 -10.92 8.85 6.57
CA GLY A 30 -12.26 8.29 6.37
C GLY A 30 -12.32 7.05 5.48
N THR A 31 -11.21 6.63 4.86
CA THR A 31 -11.15 5.34 4.17
C THR A 31 -10.86 4.18 5.12
N PRO A 32 -11.35 2.96 4.81
CA PRO A 32 -11.03 1.76 5.59
C PRO A 32 -9.53 1.45 5.63
N LEU A 33 -8.80 1.70 4.54
CA LEU A 33 -7.35 1.50 4.51
C LEU A 33 -6.64 2.47 5.45
N ARG A 34 -7.05 3.74 5.46
CA ARG A 34 -6.49 4.73 6.38
C ARG A 34 -6.76 4.38 7.84
N GLU A 35 -7.97 3.94 8.17
CA GLU A 35 -8.30 3.48 9.52
C GLU A 35 -7.41 2.30 9.97
N GLY A 36 -7.17 1.33 9.08
CA GLY A 36 -6.28 0.21 9.36
C GLY A 36 -4.82 0.64 9.55
N ILE A 37 -4.33 1.57 8.74
CA ILE A 37 -3.00 2.18 8.90
C ILE A 37 -2.89 2.93 10.23
N ASP A 38 -3.91 3.72 10.59
CA ASP A 38 -3.94 4.43 11.86
C ASP A 38 -3.88 3.43 13.03
N ASN A 39 -4.62 2.31 12.99
CA ASN A 39 -4.55 1.28 14.02
C ASN A 39 -3.13 0.68 14.19
N ILE A 40 -2.42 0.44 13.08
CA ILE A 40 -1.02 -0.02 13.07
C ILE A 40 -0.11 1.03 13.76
N ILE A 41 -0.24 2.30 13.38
CA ILE A 41 0.56 3.40 13.95
C ILE A 41 0.29 3.56 15.46
N HIS A 42 -0.97 3.51 15.88
CA HIS A 42 -1.35 3.62 17.30
C HIS A 42 -0.77 2.47 18.14
N ALA A 43 -0.67 1.28 17.57
CA ALA A 43 -0.03 0.13 18.21
C ALA A 43 1.51 0.20 18.22
N ARG A 44 2.10 1.24 17.61
CA ARG A 44 3.54 1.42 17.43
C ARG A 44 4.20 0.25 16.69
N THR A 45 3.46 -0.37 15.77
CA THR A 45 3.99 -1.38 14.86
C THR A 45 4.31 -0.74 13.51
N GLY A 46 5.13 -1.42 12.71
CA GLY A 46 5.36 -1.07 11.31
C GLY A 46 4.39 -1.82 10.39
N GLY A 47 4.55 -1.61 9.08
CA GLY A 47 3.88 -2.40 8.07
C GLY A 47 4.40 -2.06 6.68
N LEU A 48 4.56 -3.08 5.84
CA LEU A 48 4.87 -2.93 4.43
C LEU A 48 3.68 -3.48 3.63
N ILE A 49 2.98 -2.63 2.90
CA ILE A 49 1.74 -3.00 2.20
C ILE A 49 1.98 -2.88 0.69
N LEU A 50 1.79 -3.98 -0.03
CA LEU A 50 1.78 -4.06 -1.48
C LEU A 50 0.33 -4.01 -1.98
N ILE A 51 0.02 -3.03 -2.83
CA ILE A 51 -1.28 -2.91 -3.51
C ILE A 51 -1.11 -3.44 -4.93
N ALA A 52 -1.57 -4.66 -5.20
CA ALA A 52 -1.46 -5.28 -6.51
C ALA A 52 -2.37 -6.51 -6.62
N GLU A 53 -2.71 -6.90 -7.85
CA GLU A 53 -3.24 -8.25 -8.09
C GLU A 53 -2.12 -9.28 -7.81
N PRO A 54 -2.38 -10.33 -7.01
CA PRO A 54 -1.36 -11.31 -6.64
C PRO A 54 -0.71 -12.00 -7.84
N GLU A 55 -1.46 -12.21 -8.92
CA GLU A 55 -0.97 -12.81 -10.15
C GLU A 55 0.08 -11.93 -10.81
N ASP A 56 -0.20 -10.63 -10.90
CA ASP A 56 0.67 -9.63 -11.51
C ASP A 56 1.92 -9.37 -10.66
N ALA A 57 1.81 -9.47 -9.33
CA ALA A 57 2.92 -9.24 -8.40
C ALA A 57 3.64 -10.52 -7.95
N SER A 58 3.28 -11.70 -8.48
CA SER A 58 3.82 -12.99 -8.03
C SER A 58 5.34 -13.11 -8.16
N PHE A 59 5.95 -12.36 -9.08
CA PHE A 59 7.40 -12.31 -9.25
C PHE A 59 8.11 -11.40 -8.23
N LEU A 60 7.39 -10.49 -7.57
CA LEU A 60 7.91 -9.50 -6.64
C LEU A 60 8.05 -10.02 -5.21
N PHE A 61 7.53 -11.20 -4.89
CA PHE A 61 7.58 -11.71 -3.53
C PHE A 61 7.68 -13.22 -3.45
N SER A 62 8.19 -13.71 -2.33
CA SER A 62 8.26 -15.14 -2.01
C SER A 62 7.86 -15.43 -0.57
N GLY A 63 7.56 -16.70 -0.29
CA GLY A 63 7.14 -17.16 1.04
C GLY A 63 5.77 -16.62 1.47
N GLY A 64 5.61 -16.41 2.78
CA GLY A 64 4.37 -15.91 3.38
C GLY A 64 3.21 -16.90 3.45
N ILE A 65 2.07 -16.39 3.87
CA ILE A 65 0.83 -17.15 4.09
C ILE A 65 -0.26 -16.56 3.21
N LYS A 66 -0.87 -17.41 2.37
CA LYS A 66 -2.07 -17.04 1.61
C LYS A 66 -3.27 -17.01 2.56
N LEU A 67 -3.94 -15.87 2.63
CA LEU A 67 -5.13 -15.66 3.46
C LEU A 67 -6.39 -15.65 2.62
N ASP A 68 -6.39 -14.83 1.56
CA ASP A 68 -7.54 -14.64 0.66
C ASP A 68 -8.87 -14.33 1.37
N ILE A 69 -8.80 -13.36 2.29
CA ILE A 69 -9.92 -12.95 3.15
C ILE A 69 -10.38 -11.54 2.82
N ASP A 70 -11.65 -11.23 3.09
CA ASP A 70 -12.17 -9.88 2.96
C ASP A 70 -11.49 -8.92 3.94
N TYR A 71 -11.20 -7.73 3.46
CA TYR A 71 -10.50 -6.70 4.21
C TYR A 71 -11.38 -6.14 5.33
N THR A 72 -10.79 -5.98 6.50
CA THR A 72 -11.28 -5.06 7.53
C THR A 72 -10.09 -4.33 8.17
N PRO A 73 -10.29 -3.10 8.69
CA PRO A 73 -9.23 -2.38 9.41
C PRO A 73 -8.64 -3.19 10.57
N ALA A 74 -9.47 -3.95 11.27
CA ALA A 74 -9.05 -4.82 12.36
C ALA A 74 -8.18 -5.98 11.88
N LEU A 75 -8.55 -6.64 10.77
CA LEU A 75 -7.75 -7.73 10.20
C LEU A 75 -6.40 -7.24 9.70
N LEU A 76 -6.37 -6.09 9.01
CA LEU A 76 -5.10 -5.47 8.56
C LEU A 76 -4.17 -5.24 9.76
N TYR A 77 -4.69 -4.68 10.85
CA TYR A 77 -3.94 -4.50 12.09
C TYR A 77 -3.42 -5.82 12.67
N GLN A 78 -4.21 -6.90 12.69
CA GLN A 78 -3.73 -8.18 13.21
C GLN A 78 -2.60 -8.77 12.37
N VAL A 79 -2.74 -8.76 11.04
CA VAL A 79 -1.72 -9.34 10.15
C VAL A 79 -0.44 -8.49 10.11
N ALA A 80 -0.54 -7.17 10.30
CA ALA A 80 0.61 -6.27 10.38
C ALA A 80 1.48 -6.47 11.62
N LYS A 81 1.05 -7.28 12.59
CA LYS A 81 1.91 -7.71 13.72
C LYS A 81 2.93 -8.77 13.31
N MET A 82 2.70 -9.43 12.17
CA MET A 82 3.65 -10.37 11.61
C MET A 82 4.78 -9.60 10.93
N ASP A 83 5.93 -10.27 10.75
CA ASP A 83 7.01 -9.74 9.92
C ASP A 83 6.60 -9.70 8.44
N GLY A 84 7.46 -9.11 7.60
CA GLY A 84 7.29 -9.10 6.15
C GLY A 84 6.24 -8.10 5.65
N ALA A 85 5.77 -8.34 4.42
CA ALA A 85 4.78 -7.50 3.75
C ALA A 85 3.40 -8.16 3.70
N ILE A 86 2.40 -7.32 3.45
CA ILE A 86 0.99 -7.68 3.27
C ILE A 86 0.61 -7.33 1.83
N VAL A 87 -0.07 -8.24 1.14
CA VAL A 87 -0.56 -8.02 -0.22
C VAL A 87 -2.07 -7.81 -0.18
N LEU A 88 -2.51 -6.63 -0.63
CA LEU A 88 -3.92 -6.28 -0.80
C LEU A 88 -4.24 -6.16 -2.29
N ASP A 89 -5.50 -6.40 -2.66
CA ASP A 89 -5.99 -6.11 -4.01
C ASP A 89 -5.92 -4.60 -4.32
N PRO A 90 -5.98 -4.19 -5.59
CA PRO A 90 -5.88 -2.78 -6.01
C PRO A 90 -6.93 -1.85 -5.40
N ARG A 91 -8.00 -2.39 -4.80
CA ARG A 91 -9.06 -1.62 -4.15
C ARG A 91 -9.06 -1.76 -2.63
N ALA A 92 -8.11 -2.49 -2.03
CA ALA A 92 -8.04 -2.79 -0.61
C ALA A 92 -9.34 -3.38 -0.02
N ASN A 93 -10.04 -4.21 -0.79
CA ASN A 93 -11.19 -4.99 -0.36
C ASN A 93 -10.80 -6.39 0.14
N LYS A 94 -9.60 -6.89 -0.18
CA LYS A 94 -9.12 -8.22 0.24
C LYS A 94 -7.68 -8.20 0.70
N ILE A 95 -7.37 -9.07 1.66
CA ILE A 95 -6.01 -9.40 2.09
C ILE A 95 -5.66 -10.75 1.47
N HIS A 96 -4.82 -10.74 0.43
CA HIS A 96 -4.43 -11.95 -0.27
C HIS A 96 -3.33 -12.71 0.45
N TRP A 97 -2.31 -11.99 0.91
CA TRP A 97 -1.13 -12.58 1.55
C TRP A 97 -0.67 -11.74 2.74
N ALA A 98 -0.03 -12.39 3.70
CA ALA A 98 0.70 -11.76 4.79
C ALA A 98 2.06 -12.45 5.00
N ASN A 99 2.99 -11.74 5.63
CA ASN A 99 4.35 -12.23 5.91
C ASN A 99 5.12 -12.67 4.67
N VAL A 100 4.89 -11.98 3.54
CA VAL A 100 5.67 -12.23 2.32
C VAL A 100 6.97 -11.43 2.36
N GLN A 101 8.02 -11.96 1.75
CA GLN A 101 9.26 -11.22 1.53
C GLN A 101 9.23 -10.57 0.15
N LEU A 102 9.25 -9.24 0.08
CA LEU A 102 9.36 -8.53 -1.21
C LEU A 102 10.80 -8.60 -1.74
N MET A 103 10.93 -8.84 -3.05
CA MET A 103 12.17 -9.02 -3.79
C MET A 103 12.10 -8.25 -5.12
N PRO A 104 12.11 -6.90 -5.09
CA PRO A 104 12.22 -6.10 -6.31
C PRO A 104 13.60 -6.29 -6.97
N ASP A 105 13.71 -5.93 -8.25
CA ASP A 105 15.00 -5.88 -8.96
C ASP A 105 15.97 -4.92 -8.22
N PRO A 106 17.24 -5.31 -7.96
CA PRO A 106 18.20 -4.51 -7.17
C PRO A 106 18.63 -3.16 -7.77
#